data_AF-A0A917HGV8-F1
#
_entry.id   AF-A0A917HGV8-F1
#
_cell.length_a   1.000
_cell.length_b   1.000
_cell.length_c   1.000
_cell.angle_alpha   90.00
_cell.angle_beta   90.00
_cell.angle_gamma   90.00
#
_symmetry.space_group_name_H-M   'P 1'
#
loop_
_entity.id
_entity.type
_entity.pdbx_description
1 polymer ?
#
loop_
_entity_poly.entity_id
_entity_poly.type
_entity_poly.pdbx_seq_one_letter_code
_entity_poly.pdbx_strand_id
1 'polypeptide(L)'
;MNQLKHSLNCSTQITRKRCLESLKTYQKEYDYFHTEHADLLTTWTKKEEIELTLPSEENDLPEETYDPPVVYPADFEPRQAQTEALAALQSTIAEEYKKAMVVMATGLGKTYLAAFFAQQYKKILFIAHREEILIQAKKSFELILNQPGGLFYG
;
A
#
# COMPACT_ATOMS: atom_id res chain seq x y z
N MET A 1 -22.69 22.54 4.08
CA MET A 1 -23.71 21.70 4.75
C MET A 1 -24.77 21.37 3.71
N ASN A 2 -25.10 20.14 3.32
CA ASN A 2 -25.25 18.94 4.15
C ASN A 2 -25.46 17.70 3.22
N GLN A 3 -24.46 17.27 2.43
CA GLN A 3 -24.60 16.11 1.52
C GLN A 3 -23.41 15.14 1.61
N LEU A 4 -22.87 14.93 2.81
CA LEU A 4 -21.84 13.91 3.09
C LEU A 4 -22.38 12.75 3.94
N LYS A 5 -23.71 12.58 4.03
CA LYS A 5 -24.32 11.55 4.90
C LYS A 5 -24.75 10.25 4.20
N HIS A 6 -24.44 10.05 2.92
CA HIS A 6 -24.88 8.83 2.23
C HIS A 6 -23.78 7.78 1.94
N SER A 7 -22.54 8.04 2.33
CA SER A 7 -21.38 7.16 2.05
C SER A 7 -20.93 6.29 3.24
N LEU A 8 -21.76 6.04 4.26
CA LEU A 8 -21.27 5.42 5.51
C LEU A 8 -22.09 4.25 6.08
N ASN A 9 -23.02 3.66 5.33
CA ASN A 9 -23.81 2.51 5.83
C ASN A 9 -23.57 1.20 5.06
N CYS A 10 -22.34 0.95 4.62
CA CYS A 10 -21.91 -0.38 4.16
C CYS A 10 -20.87 -0.98 5.12
N SER A 11 -21.21 -1.11 6.41
CA SER A 11 -20.32 -1.75 7.38
C SER A 11 -20.97 -2.81 8.27
N THR A 12 -22.29 -2.93 8.38
CA THR A 12 -22.83 -3.87 9.38
C THR A 12 -24.18 -4.44 8.96
N GLN A 13 -24.18 -5.77 8.77
CA GLN A 13 -25.33 -6.68 8.68
C GLN A 13 -26.35 -6.39 7.56
N ILE A 14 -26.12 -6.97 6.39
CA ILE A 14 -27.14 -7.04 5.33
C ILE A 14 -27.29 -8.49 4.87
N THR A 15 -28.42 -9.11 5.21
CA THR A 15 -28.86 -10.40 4.69
C THR A 15 -29.04 -10.35 3.16
N ARG A 16 -28.71 -11.45 2.47
CA ARG A 16 -28.62 -11.62 1.00
C ARG A 16 -29.78 -11.04 0.18
N LYS A 17 -30.99 -10.92 0.76
CA LYS A 17 -32.17 -10.36 0.07
C LYS A 17 -32.14 -8.83 -0.10
N ARG A 18 -31.67 -8.09 0.91
CA ARG A 18 -31.70 -6.62 0.90
C ARG A 18 -30.63 -6.00 -0.01
N CYS A 19 -29.49 -6.68 -0.19
CA CYS A 19 -28.44 -6.26 -1.12
C CYS A 19 -28.88 -6.37 -2.60
N LEU A 20 -29.65 -7.41 -2.93
CA LEU A 20 -30.17 -7.64 -4.29
C LEU A 20 -31.17 -6.56 -4.72
N GLU A 21 -31.99 -6.07 -3.78
CA GLU A 21 -32.92 -4.96 -4.04
C GLU A 21 -32.18 -3.65 -4.26
N SER A 22 -31.18 -3.34 -3.41
CA SER A 22 -30.35 -2.15 -3.59
C SER A 22 -29.61 -2.15 -4.93
N LEU A 23 -29.02 -3.28 -5.33
CA LEU A 23 -28.34 -3.40 -6.63
C LEU A 23 -29.29 -3.20 -7.82
N LYS A 24 -30.52 -3.71 -7.74
CA LYS A 24 -31.54 -3.50 -8.78
C LYS A 24 -31.96 -2.04 -8.89
N THR A 25 -32.07 -1.33 -7.78
CA THR A 25 -32.39 0.10 -7.78
C THR A 25 -31.25 0.90 -8.40
N TYR A 26 -30.01 0.66 -7.98
CA TYR A 26 -28.83 1.29 -8.59
C TYR A 26 -28.72 1.02 -10.08
N GLN A 27 -28.98 -0.21 -10.51
CA GLN A 27 -28.94 -0.57 -11.94
C GLN A 27 -29.99 0.20 -12.74
N LYS A 28 -31.22 0.33 -12.21
CA LYS A 28 -32.27 1.14 -12.85
C LYS A 28 -31.93 2.62 -12.90
N GLU A 29 -31.38 3.16 -11.82
CA GLU A 29 -30.94 4.57 -11.77
C GLU A 29 -29.79 4.83 -12.74
N TYR A 30 -28.83 3.91 -12.84
CA TYR A 30 -27.74 3.96 -13.80
C TYR A 30 -28.27 3.94 -15.24
N ASP A 31 -29.12 2.96 -15.58
CA ASP A 31 -29.68 2.85 -16.92
C ASP A 31 -30.53 4.09 -17.29
N TYR A 32 -31.34 4.61 -16.36
CA TYR A 32 -32.12 5.84 -16.57
C TYR A 32 -31.21 7.06 -16.81
N PHE A 33 -30.21 7.26 -15.95
CA PHE A 33 -29.24 8.35 -16.07
C PHE A 33 -28.47 8.29 -17.40
N HIS A 34 -28.09 7.09 -17.84
CA HIS A 34 -27.35 6.89 -19.09
C HIS A 34 -28.24 6.94 -20.34
N THR A 35 -29.56 6.75 -20.23
CA THR A 35 -30.51 7.04 -21.32
C THR A 35 -30.77 8.53 -21.48
N GLU A 36 -30.86 9.29 -20.37
CA GLU A 36 -31.09 10.74 -20.39
C GLU A 36 -29.83 11.52 -20.77
N HIS A 37 -28.65 11.01 -20.41
CA HIS A 37 -27.36 11.65 -20.68
C HIS A 37 -26.48 10.87 -21.67
N ALA A 38 -27.07 10.42 -22.79
CA ALA A 38 -26.32 9.78 -23.88
C ALA A 38 -25.23 10.69 -24.48
N ASP A 39 -25.39 12.01 -24.36
CA ASP A 39 -24.47 13.04 -24.85
C ASP A 39 -23.29 13.35 -23.91
N LEU A 40 -23.17 12.68 -22.74
CA LEU A 40 -22.02 12.87 -21.83
C LEU A 40 -20.69 12.44 -22.46
N LEU A 41 -20.72 11.45 -23.35
CA LEU A 41 -19.54 10.98 -24.08
C LEU A 41 -19.05 11.99 -25.13
N THR A 42 -19.95 12.77 -25.74
CA THR A 42 -19.67 13.76 -26.80
C THR A 42 -19.39 15.16 -26.25
N THR A 43 -19.99 15.53 -25.11
CA THR A 43 -19.71 16.83 -24.46
C THR A 43 -18.34 16.88 -23.79
N TRP A 44 -17.82 15.76 -23.29
CA TRP A 44 -16.45 15.70 -22.75
C TRP A 44 -15.39 15.77 -23.86
N THR A 45 -15.64 15.18 -25.03
CA THR A 45 -14.66 15.18 -26.13
C THR A 45 -14.38 16.59 -26.65
N LYS A 46 -15.39 17.44 -26.88
CA LYS A 46 -15.14 18.81 -27.38
C LYS A 46 -14.37 19.68 -26.40
N LYS A 47 -14.62 19.52 -25.10
CA LYS A 47 -13.95 20.34 -24.08
C LYS A 47 -12.50 19.89 -23.89
N GLU A 48 -12.27 18.58 -23.88
CA GLU A 48 -10.93 17.96 -23.89
C GLU A 48 -10.17 18.29 -25.19
N GLU A 49 -10.83 18.25 -26.34
CA GLU A 49 -10.24 18.55 -27.65
C GLU A 49 -9.85 20.03 -27.77
N ILE A 50 -10.64 20.96 -27.21
CA ILE A 50 -10.29 22.39 -27.11
C ILE A 50 -9.14 22.63 -26.11
N GLU A 51 -9.13 21.91 -24.99
CA GLU A 51 -8.05 21.96 -24.01
C GLU A 51 -6.73 21.41 -24.58
N LEU A 52 -6.81 20.41 -25.46
CA LEU A 52 -5.68 19.80 -26.18
C LEU A 52 -5.23 20.59 -27.42
N THR A 53 -6.01 21.57 -27.91
CA THR A 53 -5.69 22.38 -29.11
C THR A 53 -5.30 23.83 -28.81
N LEU A 54 -5.11 24.20 -27.55
CA LEU A 54 -4.62 25.54 -27.19
C LEU A 54 -3.24 25.79 -27.83
N PRO A 55 -3.09 26.84 -28.67
CA PRO A 55 -1.77 27.33 -29.03
C PRO A 55 -1.17 27.92 -27.76
N SER A 56 -0.03 27.36 -27.33
CA SER A 56 0.85 28.00 -26.37
C SER A 56 1.17 29.40 -26.89
N GLU A 57 0.72 30.45 -26.21
CA GLU A 57 1.42 31.72 -26.33
C GLU A 57 2.85 31.44 -25.87
N GLU A 58 3.79 31.53 -26.80
CA GLU A 58 5.22 31.56 -26.51
C GLU A 58 5.42 32.66 -25.45
N ASN A 59 5.72 32.27 -24.21
CA ASN A 59 6.71 32.91 -23.36
C ASN A 59 6.85 32.10 -22.06
N ASP A 60 8.11 31.79 -21.78
CA ASP A 60 8.64 31.10 -20.60
C ASP A 60 8.34 29.60 -20.55
N LEU A 61 9.24 28.84 -21.17
CA LEU A 61 9.57 27.47 -20.72
C LEU A 61 9.56 27.50 -19.19
N PRO A 62 8.77 26.66 -18.50
CA PRO A 62 8.87 26.56 -17.05
C PRO A 62 10.32 26.19 -16.75
N GLU A 63 11.02 27.07 -16.03
CA GLU A 63 12.33 26.79 -15.47
C GLU A 63 12.24 25.41 -14.85
N GLU A 64 12.96 24.42 -15.40
CA GLU A 64 13.01 23.09 -14.80
C GLU A 64 13.51 23.30 -13.37
N THR A 65 12.60 23.28 -12.41
CA THR A 65 12.98 23.21 -11.00
C THR A 65 13.62 21.85 -10.83
N TYR A 66 14.93 21.81 -11.02
CA TYR A 66 15.76 20.65 -10.83
C TYR A 66 15.75 20.36 -9.34
N ASP A 67 14.75 19.59 -8.91
CA ASP A 67 14.72 19.08 -7.54
C ASP A 67 15.98 18.20 -7.44
N PRO A 68 16.97 18.57 -6.59
CA PRO A 68 18.20 17.81 -6.51
C PRO A 68 17.83 16.35 -6.21
N PRO A 69 18.51 15.37 -6.84
CA PRO A 69 18.20 13.97 -6.61
C PRO A 69 18.24 13.73 -5.10
N VAL A 70 17.08 13.37 -4.54
CA VAL A 70 16.96 13.10 -3.11
C VAL A 70 17.87 11.90 -2.82
N VAL A 71 19.05 12.19 -2.27
CA VAL A 71 19.98 11.17 -1.80
C VAL A 71 19.37 10.61 -0.53
N TYR A 72 18.62 9.52 -0.66
CA TYR A 72 18.16 8.78 0.50
C TYR A 72 19.41 8.18 1.17
N PRO A 73 19.67 8.49 2.46
CA PRO A 73 20.77 7.86 3.16
C PRO A 73 20.61 6.34 3.09
N ALA A 74 21.72 5.65 2.82
CA ALA A 74 21.77 4.19 2.75
C ALA A 74 21.57 3.53 4.14
N ASP A 75 21.46 4.34 5.18
CA ASP A 75 21.27 3.91 6.55
C ASP A 75 19.79 3.63 6.79
N PHE A 76 19.42 2.35 6.68
CA PHE A 76 18.10 1.86 7.03
C PHE A 76 17.95 1.80 8.55
N GLU A 77 17.51 2.90 9.14
CA GLU A 77 17.12 2.92 10.55
C GLU A 77 15.68 2.39 10.76
N PRO A 78 15.43 1.63 11.84
CA PRO A 78 14.09 1.16 12.16
C PRO A 78 13.19 2.35 12.52
N ARG A 79 11.94 2.30 12.04
CA ARG A 79 10.91 3.30 12.42
C ARG A 79 10.57 3.17 13.90
N GLN A 80 10.05 4.23 14.52
CA GLN A 80 9.67 4.23 15.94
C GLN A 80 8.83 3.00 16.36
N ALA A 81 7.76 2.69 15.61
CA ALA A 81 6.91 1.53 15.90
C ALA A 81 7.66 0.18 15.79
N GLN A 82 8.67 0.09 14.93
CA GLN A 82 9.54 -1.09 14.82
C GLN A 82 10.49 -1.16 16.01
N THR A 83 11.06 -0.03 16.45
CA THR A 83 11.93 0.04 17.63
C THR A 83 11.21 -0.41 18.90
N GLU A 84 9.97 0.03 19.10
CA GLU A 84 9.13 -0.41 20.23
C GLU A 84 8.88 -1.93 20.17
N ALA A 85 8.59 -2.47 18.98
CA ALA A 85 8.40 -3.90 18.80
C ALA A 85 9.69 -4.71 19.05
N LEU A 86 10.86 -4.20 18.63
CA LEU A 86 12.16 -4.82 18.90
C LEU A 86 12.48 -4.86 20.39
N ALA A 87 12.21 -3.77 21.11
CA ALA A 87 12.41 -3.69 22.56
C ALA A 87 11.54 -4.72 23.30
N ALA A 88 10.26 -4.85 22.91
CA ALA A 88 9.35 -5.86 23.47
C ALA A 88 9.82 -7.29 23.16
N LEU A 89 10.35 -7.55 21.96
CA LEU A 89 10.93 -8.86 21.64
C LEU A 89 12.17 -9.16 22.49
N GLN A 90 13.05 -8.17 22.69
CA GLN A 90 14.24 -8.35 23.53
C GLN A 90 13.88 -8.63 24.99
N SER A 91 12.85 -7.97 25.54
CA SER A 91 12.39 -8.26 26.90
C SER A 91 11.87 -9.70 27.02
N THR A 92 11.11 -10.20 26.03
CA THR A 92 10.64 -11.60 26.07
C THR A 92 11.79 -12.61 26.05
N ILE A 93 12.90 -12.33 25.36
CA ILE A 93 14.09 -13.19 25.39
C ILE A 93 14.78 -13.11 26.75
N ALA A 94 14.89 -11.92 27.33
CA ALA A 94 15.48 -11.71 28.65
C ALA A 94 14.69 -12.43 29.76
N GLU A 95 13.38 -12.57 29.58
CA GLU A 95 12.47 -13.37 30.41
C GLU A 95 12.50 -14.88 30.10
N GLU A 96 13.46 -15.35 29.30
CA GLU A 96 13.69 -16.75 28.91
C GLU A 96 12.56 -17.40 28.07
N TYR A 97 11.66 -16.60 27.49
CA TYR A 97 10.66 -17.13 26.56
C TYR A 97 11.32 -17.55 25.23
N LYS A 98 10.98 -18.76 24.78
CA LYS A 98 11.53 -19.35 23.53
C LYS A 98 10.72 -19.01 22.28
N LYS A 99 9.53 -18.43 22.44
CA LYS A 99 8.59 -18.15 21.35
C LYS A 99 7.92 -16.80 21.59
N ALA A 100 7.86 -15.98 20.56
CA ALA A 100 7.15 -14.72 20.56
C ALA A 100 6.36 -14.57 19.25
N MET A 101 5.30 -13.77 19.28
CA MET A 101 4.47 -13.46 18.12
C MET A 101 4.29 -11.94 18.02
N VAL A 102 4.57 -11.38 16.86
CA VAL A 102 4.37 -9.96 16.59
C VAL A 102 3.18 -9.78 15.66
N VAL A 103 2.26 -8.90 16.06
CA VAL A 103 1.12 -8.49 15.24
C VAL A 103 1.36 -7.07 14.75
N MET A 104 1.37 -6.86 13.44
CA MET A 104 1.57 -5.55 12.80
C MET A 104 0.59 -5.35 11.65
N ALA A 105 0.20 -4.09 11.42
CA ALA A 105 -0.51 -3.68 10.22
C ALA A 105 0.32 -3.88 8.95
N THR A 106 -0.33 -4.01 7.80
CA THR A 106 0.33 -4.00 6.49
C THR A 106 0.98 -2.63 6.23
N GLY A 107 2.05 -2.59 5.43
CA GLY A 107 2.77 -1.33 5.14
C GLY A 107 3.75 -0.84 6.24
N LEU A 108 3.72 -1.42 7.44
CA LEU A 108 4.68 -1.11 8.51
C LEU A 108 6.05 -1.82 8.36
N GLY A 109 6.23 -2.63 7.31
CA GLY A 109 7.50 -3.30 7.03
C GLY A 109 7.78 -4.49 7.95
N LYS A 110 6.85 -5.46 8.03
CA LYS A 110 7.00 -6.66 8.88
C LYS A 110 8.28 -7.46 8.56
N THR A 111 8.63 -7.53 7.29
CA THR A 111 9.84 -8.20 6.80
C THR A 111 11.11 -7.50 7.25
N TYR A 112 11.12 -6.16 7.25
CA TYR A 112 12.24 -5.37 7.76
C TYR A 112 12.40 -5.54 9.26
N LEU A 113 11.30 -5.53 10.03
CA LEU A 113 11.35 -5.83 11.47
C LEU A 113 12.01 -7.19 11.73
N ALA A 114 11.60 -8.23 10.98
CA ALA A 114 12.17 -9.56 11.11
C ALA A 114 13.68 -9.58 10.80
N ALA A 115 14.12 -8.83 9.79
CA ALA A 115 15.54 -8.73 9.43
C ALA A 115 16.37 -7.98 10.50
N PHE A 116 15.86 -6.88 11.05
CA PHE A 116 16.51 -6.18 12.16
C PHE A 116 16.63 -7.07 13.40
N PHE A 117 15.55 -7.77 13.75
CA PHE A 117 15.56 -8.71 14.86
C PHE A 117 16.50 -9.89 14.62
N ALA A 118 16.69 -10.29 13.36
CA ALA A 118 17.55 -11.41 13.01
C ALA A 118 19.05 -11.11 13.16
N GLN A 119 19.47 -9.83 13.22
CA GLN A 119 20.88 -9.44 13.37
C GLN A 119 21.57 -10.07 14.60
N GLN A 120 20.82 -10.35 15.66
CA GLN A 120 21.35 -10.95 16.88
C GLN A 120 21.65 -12.46 16.75
N TYR A 121 21.21 -13.11 15.67
CA TYR A 121 21.35 -14.54 15.46
C TYR A 121 22.29 -14.87 14.30
N LYS A 122 23.07 -15.95 14.46
CA LYS A 122 23.99 -16.44 13.41
C LYS A 122 23.31 -17.32 12.36
N LYS A 123 22.20 -17.97 12.70
CA LYS A 123 21.48 -18.91 11.83
C LYS A 123 20.01 -18.56 11.84
N ILE A 124 19.46 -18.31 10.67
CA ILE A 124 18.10 -17.79 10.49
C ILE A 124 17.41 -18.63 9.41
N LEU A 125 16.15 -19.00 9.63
CA LEU A 125 15.29 -19.64 8.64
C LEU A 125 14.02 -18.79 8.50
N PHE A 126 13.80 -18.23 7.30
CA PHE A 126 12.60 -17.47 6.98
C PHE A 126 11.65 -18.32 6.13
N ILE A 127 10.40 -18.47 6.58
CA ILE A 127 9.40 -19.34 5.95
C ILE A 127 8.22 -18.47 5.50
N ALA A 128 7.81 -18.62 4.25
CA ALA A 128 6.61 -17.99 3.71
C ALA A 128 5.92 -18.93 2.71
N HIS A 129 4.61 -18.76 2.54
CA HIS A 129 3.81 -19.58 1.62
C HIS A 129 3.89 -19.10 0.16
N ARG A 130 4.29 -17.85 -0.08
CA ARG A 130 4.39 -17.26 -1.42
C ARG A 130 5.83 -16.98 -1.77
N GLU A 131 6.24 -17.42 -2.95
CA GLU A 131 7.60 -17.20 -3.47
C GLU A 131 7.96 -15.71 -3.55
N GLU A 132 7.05 -14.86 -3.98
CA GLU A 132 7.25 -13.41 -4.09
C GLU A 132 7.70 -12.80 -2.75
N ILE A 133 7.14 -13.29 -1.64
CA ILE A 133 7.49 -12.84 -0.29
C ILE A 133 8.91 -13.29 0.06
N LEU A 134 9.30 -14.52 -0.33
CA LEU A 134 10.66 -15.03 -0.11
C LEU A 134 11.69 -14.22 -0.89
N ILE A 135 11.41 -13.87 -2.14
CA ILE A 135 12.30 -13.06 -2.98
C ILE A 135 12.49 -11.66 -2.37
N GLN A 136 11.41 -11.02 -1.93
CA GLN A 136 11.47 -9.71 -1.27
C GLN A 136 12.17 -9.78 0.09
N ALA A 137 11.91 -10.83 0.87
CA ALA A 137 12.58 -11.05 2.14
C ALA A 137 14.08 -11.24 1.95
N LYS A 138 14.52 -12.09 1.01
CA LYS A 138 15.94 -12.28 0.70
C LYS A 138 16.66 -10.95 0.49
N LYS A 139 16.13 -10.09 -0.40
CA LYS A 139 16.72 -8.76 -0.67
C LYS A 139 16.80 -7.89 0.59
N SER A 140 15.74 -7.91 1.40
CA SER A 140 15.68 -7.12 2.65
C SER A 140 16.68 -7.62 3.70
N PHE A 141 16.83 -8.94 3.83
CA PHE A 141 17.79 -9.56 4.74
C PHE A 141 19.23 -9.35 4.29
N GLU A 142 19.52 -9.47 3.00
CA GLU A 142 20.85 -9.21 2.43
C GLU A 142 21.27 -7.75 2.66
N LEU A 143 20.35 -6.81 2.49
CA LEU A 143 20.59 -5.38 2.74
C LEU A 143 20.95 -5.08 4.20
N ILE A 144 20.32 -5.76 5.16
CA ILE A 144 20.48 -5.49 6.59
C ILE A 144 21.63 -6.29 7.21
N LEU A 145 21.76 -7.57 6.84
CA LEU A 145 22.77 -8.48 7.42
C LEU A 145 24.08 -8.45 6.64
N ASN A 146 24.11 -7.88 5.43
CA ASN A 146 25.26 -7.93 4.51
C ASN A 146 25.78 -9.36 4.28
N GLN A 147 24.89 -10.36 4.35
CA GLN A 147 25.21 -11.77 4.15
C GLN A 147 24.31 -12.38 3.07
N PRO A 148 24.87 -13.14 2.11
CA PRO A 148 24.09 -13.74 1.03
C PRO A 148 23.19 -14.87 1.54
N GLY A 149 21.93 -14.89 1.07
CA GLY A 149 20.93 -15.89 1.44
C GLY A 149 20.63 -16.90 0.33
N GLY A 150 20.43 -18.17 0.70
CA GLY A 150 19.92 -19.21 -0.19
C GLY A 150 18.38 -19.22 -0.23
N LEU A 151 17.80 -19.48 -1.41
CA LEU A 151 16.38 -19.77 -1.58
C LEU A 151 16.20 -21.28 -1.73
N PHE A 152 15.26 -21.86 -1.00
CA PHE A 152 14.95 -23.27 -1.05
C PHE A 152 13.49 -23.44 -1.48
N TYR A 153 13.30 -24.20 -2.56
CA TYR A 153 11.99 -24.61 -3.07
C TYR A 153 11.77 -26.06 -2.66
N GLY A 154 10.63 -26.35 -2.03
CA GLY A 154 10.26 -27.67 -1.54
C GLY A 154 8.94 -28.13 -2.13
#